data_AF-A0A9D5BSL0-F1
#
_entry.id   AF-A0A9D5BSL0-F1
#
_cell.length_a   1.000
_cell.length_b   1.000
_cell.length_c   1.000
_cell.angle_alpha   90.00
_cell.angle_beta   90.00
_cell.angle_gamma   90.00
#
_symmetry.space_group_name_H-M   'P 1'
#
loop_
_entity.id
_entity.type
_entity.pdbx_description
1 polymer ?
#
loop_
_entity_poly.entity_id
_entity_poly.type
_entity_poly.pdbx_seq_one_letter_code
_entity_poly.pdbx_strand_id
1 'polypeptide(L)'
;MGSRIVVSEDTSLGSYADVGGEQLWIDVLRATLDRGLSPVSWTDYLYLSVGGTLSNAGISGQTFRFGPQITNVYELDVVTG
;
A
#
# COMPACT_ATOMS: atom_id res chain seq x y z
N MET A 1 0.27 2.45 21.63
CA MET A 1 -0.64 2.60 20.47
C MET A 1 0.13 2.10 19.27
N GLY A 2 -0.09 0.84 18.88
CA GLY A 2 0.73 0.17 17.87
C GLY A 2 0.49 0.78 16.48
N SER A 3 1.57 0.98 15.72
CA SER A 3 1.50 1.29 14.29
C SER A 3 0.60 0.27 13.60
N ARG A 4 -0.45 0.72 12.89
CA ARG A 4 -1.36 -0.13 12.08
C ARG A 4 -0.76 -0.49 10.72
N ILE A 5 0.56 -0.60 10.64
CA ILE A 5 1.30 -1.00 9.45
C ILE A 5 2.25 -2.11 9.89
N VAL A 6 2.01 -3.33 9.37
CA VAL A 6 2.83 -4.51 9.65
C VAL A 6 3.45 -4.97 8.35
N VAL A 7 4.77 -5.03 8.30
CA VAL A 7 5.52 -5.50 7.12
C VAL A 7 5.94 -6.94 7.37
N SER A 8 5.55 -7.82 6.46
CA SER A 8 5.67 -9.27 6.58
C SER A 8 6.28 -9.87 5.32
N GLU A 9 6.77 -11.09 5.44
CA GLU A 9 7.26 -11.89 4.32
C GLU A 9 6.52 -13.22 4.30
N ASP A 10 6.05 -13.62 3.11
CA ASP A 10 5.47 -14.92 2.87
C ASP A 10 6.23 -15.63 1.74
N THR A 11 6.37 -16.96 1.87
CA THR A 11 7.09 -17.78 0.89
C THR A 11 6.42 -17.84 -0.49
N SER A 12 5.11 -17.59 -0.59
CA SER A 12 4.35 -17.64 -1.84
C SER A 12 4.08 -16.26 -2.44
N LEU A 13 3.88 -15.24 -1.60
CA LEU A 13 3.58 -13.85 -2.03
C LEU A 13 4.81 -12.95 -2.11
N GLY A 14 5.89 -13.28 -1.41
CA GLY A 14 7.02 -12.39 -1.19
C GLY A 14 6.78 -11.42 -0.03
N SER A 15 7.38 -10.24 -0.07
CA SER A 15 7.20 -9.22 0.96
C SER A 15 5.94 -8.38 0.73
N TYR A 16 5.15 -8.16 1.78
CA TYR A 16 3.92 -7.37 1.73
C TYR A 16 3.74 -6.56 3.02
N ALA A 17 2.76 -5.66 3.02
CA ALA A 17 2.42 -4.86 4.19
C ALA A 17 0.92 -4.84 4.43
N ASP A 18 0.51 -5.24 5.64
CA ASP A 18 -0.85 -5.09 6.13
C ASP A 18 -1.04 -3.66 6.64
N VAL A 19 -1.96 -2.92 6.03
CA VAL A 19 -2.13 -1.49 6.24
C VAL A 19 -3.60 -1.15 6.49
N GLY A 20 -3.86 -0.35 7.53
CA GLY A 20 -5.18 0.24 7.72
C GLY A 20 -5.57 1.14 6.55
N GLY A 21 -6.83 1.09 6.11
CA GLY A 21 -7.32 1.91 5.00
C GLY A 21 -7.24 3.42 5.25
N GLU A 22 -7.19 3.84 6.52
CA GLU A 22 -7.00 5.22 6.96
C GLU A 22 -5.55 5.72 6.89
N GLN A 23 -4.58 4.80 6.75
CA GLN A 23 -3.16 5.15 6.77
C GLN A 23 -2.76 5.93 5.52
N LEU A 24 -1.84 6.88 5.69
CA LEU A 24 -1.28 7.64 4.58
C LEU A 24 -0.15 6.86 3.90
N TRP A 25 -0.04 6.99 2.58
CA TRP A 25 1.05 6.37 1.83
C TRP A 25 2.45 6.80 2.30
N ILE A 26 2.61 8.01 2.85
CA ILE A 26 3.88 8.45 3.44
C ILE A 26 4.29 7.61 4.66
N ASP A 27 3.32 7.15 5.47
CA ASP A 27 3.61 6.33 6.64
C ASP A 27 3.85 4.87 6.25
N VAL A 28 3.15 4.39 5.21
CA VAL A 28 3.44 3.08 4.57
C VAL A 28 4.86 3.06 4.01
N LEU A 29 5.29 4.12 3.33
CA LEU A 29 6.66 4.25 2.84
C LEU A 29 7.68 4.20 3.97
N ARG A 30 7.48 4.96 5.06
CA ARG A 30 8.38 4.96 6.21
C ARG A 30 8.52 3.56 6.83
N ALA A 31 7.40 2.90 7.08
CA ALA A 31 7.39 1.57 7.70
C ALA A 31 8.04 0.49 6.80
N THR A 32 7.85 0.57 5.48
CA THR A 32 8.47 -0.37 4.53
C THR A 32 9.96 -0.11 4.34
N LEU A 33 10.39 1.16 4.36
CA LEU A 33 11.82 1.53 4.30
C LEU A 33 12.60 1.06 5.53
N ASP A 34 11.99 0.99 6.72
CA ASP A 34 12.61 0.38 7.91
C ASP A 34 12.98 -1.11 7.72
N ARG A 35 12.38 -1.76 6.71
CA ARG A 35 12.69 -3.13 6.27
C ARG A 35 13.47 -3.18 4.95
N GLY A 36 13.85 -2.04 4.37
CA GLY A 36 14.54 -1.96 3.08
C GLY A 36 13.63 -2.22 1.87
N LEU A 37 12.31 -2.09 2.04
CA LEU A 37 11.29 -2.36 1.03
C LEU A 37 10.56 -1.07 0.62
N SER A 38 9.81 -1.13 -0.48
CA SER A 38 8.84 -0.08 -0.84
C SER A 38 7.71 -0.64 -1.73
N PRO A 39 6.51 -0.05 -1.68
CA PRO A 39 5.48 -0.26 -2.71
C PRO A 39 6.00 0.02 -4.12
N VAL A 40 5.52 -0.75 -5.10
CA VAL A 40 5.97 -0.67 -6.51
C VAL A 40 5.17 0.34 -7.35
N SER A 41 3.96 0.70 -6.91
CA SER A 41 3.08 1.68 -7.55
C SER A 41 2.67 2.77 -6.57
N TRP A 42 2.72 4.03 -7.02
CA TRP A 42 2.51 5.21 -6.17
C TRP A 42 1.46 6.16 -6.75
N THR A 43 1.18 7.20 -5.98
CA THR A 43 0.58 8.46 -6.42
C THR A 43 1.63 9.57 -6.36
N ASP A 44 1.46 10.64 -7.15
CA ASP A 44 2.40 11.77 -7.16
C ASP A 44 2.45 12.54 -5.82
N TYR A 45 1.47 12.31 -4.94
CA TYR A 45 1.36 12.90 -3.62
C TYR A 45 1.07 11.81 -2.56
N LEU A 46 1.90 11.76 -1.52
CA LEU A 46 1.91 10.66 -0.53
C LEU A 46 1.03 10.90 0.71
N TYR A 47 0.49 12.10 0.89
CA TYR A 47 -0.47 12.39 1.96
C TYR A 47 -1.91 12.11 1.50
N LEU A 48 -2.10 10.95 0.88
CA LEU A 48 -3.39 10.36 0.52
C LEU A 48 -3.54 9.05 1.30
N SER A 49 -4.77 8.72 1.71
CA SER A 49 -5.03 7.47 2.41
C SER A 49 -5.00 6.27 1.45
N VAL A 50 -4.57 5.12 1.96
CA VAL A 50 -4.56 3.85 1.21
C VAL A 50 -5.95 3.54 0.66
N GLY A 51 -6.96 3.50 1.54
CA GLY A 51 -8.33 3.20 1.14
C GLY A 51 -8.88 4.19 0.10
N GLY A 52 -8.59 5.49 0.26
CA GLY A 52 -9.04 6.51 -0.67
C GLY A 52 -8.49 6.32 -2.08
N THR A 53 -7.20 5.98 -2.20
CA THR A 53 -6.59 5.71 -3.51
C THR A 53 -7.07 4.39 -4.12
N LEU A 54 -7.23 3.33 -3.32
CA LEU A 54 -7.71 2.02 -3.79
C LEU A 54 -9.17 2.04 -4.22
N SER A 55 -10.00 2.94 -3.69
CA SER A 55 -11.36 3.17 -4.19
C SER A 55 -11.41 3.88 -5.56
N ASN A 56 -10.29 4.42 -6.06
CA ASN A 56 -10.25 5.17 -7.32
C ASN A 56 -9.35 4.50 -8.38
N ALA A 57 -8.08 4.27 -8.08
CA ALA A 57 -7.09 3.48 -8.85
C ALA A 57 -5.69 3.61 -8.23
N GLY A 58 -5.26 4.86 -7.96
CA GLY A 58 -3.91 5.21 -7.54
C GLY A 58 -2.88 5.12 -8.68
N ILE A 59 -2.69 6.21 -9.43
CA ILE A 59 -1.86 6.27 -10.64
C ILE A 59 -0.69 7.25 -10.46
N SER A 60 0.46 6.91 -11.03
CA SER A 60 1.64 7.79 -11.16
C SER A 60 2.55 7.24 -12.29
N GLY A 61 3.77 7.77 -12.42
CA GLY A 61 4.74 7.42 -13.45
C GLY A 61 5.18 5.96 -13.47
N GLN A 62 4.90 5.15 -12.44
CA GLN A 62 5.25 3.72 -12.41
C GLN A 62 4.15 2.84 -13.02
N THR A 63 2.95 3.39 -13.26
CA THR A 63 1.76 2.65 -13.69
C THR A 63 1.93 1.95 -15.05
N PHE A 64 2.75 2.49 -15.96
CA PHE A 64 3.01 1.83 -17.25
C PHE A 64 3.71 0.46 -17.11
N ARG A 65 4.44 0.24 -16.01
CA ARG A 65 5.21 -0.99 -15.77
C ARG A 65 4.56 -1.90 -14.75
N PHE A 66 4.01 -1.33 -13.68
CA PHE A 66 3.48 -2.09 -12.54
C PHE A 66 1.95 -2.03 -12.41
N GLY A 67 1.27 -1.33 -13.32
CA GLY A 67 -0.15 -1.03 -13.19
C GLY A 67 -0.44 -0.02 -12.06
N PRO A 68 -1.71 0.40 -11.89
CA PRO A 68 -2.11 1.28 -10.80
C PRO A 68 -2.03 0.57 -9.43
N GLN A 69 -2.16 1.32 -8.33
CA GLN A 69 -2.12 0.76 -6.96
C GLN A 69 -3.13 -0.39 -6.78
N ILE A 70 -4.33 -0.29 -7.35
CA ILE A 70 -5.36 -1.35 -7.30
C ILE A 70 -4.95 -2.69 -7.93
N THR A 71 -3.87 -2.74 -8.73
CA THR A 71 -3.32 -3.99 -9.28
C THR A 71 -2.22 -4.60 -8.42
N ASN A 72 -1.80 -3.92 -7.36
CA ASN A 72 -0.71 -4.31 -6.46
C ASN A 72 -1.23 -4.52 -5.04
N VAL A 73 -2.39 -5.18 -4.90
CA VAL A 73 -3.04 -5.51 -3.62
C VAL A 73 -3.36 -7.00 -3.63
N TYR A 74 -2.93 -7.73 -2.60
CA TYR A 74 -3.18 -9.16 -2.48
C TYR A 74 -4.58 -9.46 -1.94
N GLU A 75 -5.01 -8.76 -0.89
CA GLU A 75 -6.30 -8.95 -0.23
C GLU A 75 -6.77 -7.68 0.47
N LEU A 76 -8.05 -7.63 0.87
CA LEU A 76 -8.67 -6.53 1.60
C LEU A 76 -9.70 -7.05 2.61
N ASP A 77 -9.65 -6.51 3.83
CA ASP A 77 -10.74 -6.62 4.80
C ASP A 77 -11.76 -5.49 4.57
N VAL A 78 -12.99 -5.86 4.22
CA VAL A 78 -14.06 -4.90 3.89
C VAL A 78 -15.26 -5.09 4.83
N VAL A 79 -15.66 -4.01 5.49
CA VAL A 79 -16.92 -3.97 6.26
C VAL A 79 -18.06 -3.58 5.33
N THR A 80 -18.96 -4.51 5.04
CA THR A 80 -20.19 -4.25 4.29
C THR A 80 -21.31 -3.78 5.21
N GLY A 81 -22.31 -3.10 4.65
CA GLY A 81 -23.53 -2.69 5.36
C GLY A 81 -24.55 -3.82 5.49
#